data_AF-A0A1W1BWC6-F1
#
_entry.id   AF-A0A1W1BWC6-F1
#
_cell.length_a   1.000
_cell.length_b   1.000
_cell.length_c   1.000
_cell.angle_alpha   90.00
_cell.angle_beta   90.00
_cell.angle_gamma   90.00
#
_symmetry.space_group_name_H-M   'P 1'
#
loop_
_entity.id
_entity.type
_entity.pdbx_description
1 polymer ?
#
loop_
_entity_poly.entity_id
_entity_poly.type
_entity_poly.pdbx_seq_one_letter_code
_entity_poly.pdbx_strand_id
1 'polypeptide(L)'
;MPKQIIKLFLSALFLLIISGCSKDIDEYNKPAIYWYSKMIESISKNDLDRADNYYSSLQSEHIGSPLLPEATFIMALAHMYNEEYLLADHYLDEYVRRFADDASNKEEAEFLKIKAKYLSLPNPRRDQALIDEAIAEARSFKRHYPNSIHYYVVDTILTRLLLSKAVLDEAIASLYKRIDKPKAAKFYQSKIPEKWIDWSRVKRAQTPWYREWFEGDGTSSWYAFLIPDTQSVVSRNSIQDINITKEVYDETK
;
A
#
# COMPACT_ATOMS: atom_id res chain seq x y z
N MET A 1 44.78 -9.91 35.64
CA MET A 1 44.19 -8.62 35.18
C MET A 1 43.20 -8.76 33.99
N PRO A 2 43.46 -9.48 32.89
CA PRO A 2 42.53 -9.48 31.74
C PRO A 2 41.18 -10.18 32.01
N LYS A 3 41.17 -11.24 32.84
CA LYS A 3 39.94 -11.98 33.19
C LYS A 3 38.97 -11.19 34.07
N GLN A 4 39.44 -10.22 34.86
CA GLN A 4 38.57 -9.37 35.68
C GLN A 4 37.91 -8.27 34.84
N ILE A 5 38.65 -7.72 33.86
CA ILE A 5 38.13 -6.73 32.90
C ILE A 5 37.05 -7.36 32.00
N ILE A 6 37.25 -8.59 31.54
CA ILE A 6 36.23 -9.33 30.76
C ILE A 6 34.96 -9.56 31.57
N LYS A 7 35.07 -9.90 32.86
CA LYS A 7 33.90 -10.08 33.74
C LYS A 7 33.13 -8.78 33.98
N LEU A 8 33.83 -7.66 34.14
CA LEU A 8 33.23 -6.32 34.25
C LEU A 8 32.53 -5.91 32.94
N PHE A 9 33.12 -6.20 31.80
CA PHE A 9 32.52 -5.91 30.50
C PHE A 9 31.27 -6.79 30.24
N LEU A 10 31.34 -8.08 30.62
CA LEU A 10 30.19 -8.99 30.51
C LEU A 10 29.03 -8.58 31.45
N SER A 11 29.33 -8.10 32.66
CA SER A 11 28.29 -7.64 33.58
C SER A 11 27.65 -6.31 33.15
N ALA A 12 28.43 -5.41 32.55
CA ALA A 12 27.91 -4.17 31.96
C ALA A 12 27.03 -4.44 30.73
N LEU A 13 27.44 -5.38 29.88
CA LEU A 13 26.63 -5.84 28.74
C LEU A 13 25.33 -6.53 29.21
N PHE A 14 25.41 -7.29 30.31
CA PHE A 14 24.22 -7.92 30.91
C PHE A 14 23.23 -6.87 31.43
N LEU A 15 23.69 -5.81 32.12
CA LEU A 15 22.82 -4.73 32.62
C LEU A 15 22.12 -3.93 31.50
N LEU A 16 22.75 -3.78 30.34
CA LEU A 16 22.13 -3.15 29.16
C LEU A 16 20.95 -3.98 28.61
N ILE A 17 21.00 -5.31 28.73
CA ILE A 17 19.95 -6.22 28.21
C ILE A 17 18.70 -6.21 29.11
N ILE A 18 18.83 -5.93 30.41
CA ILE A 18 17.70 -5.90 31.37
C ILE A 18 16.97 -4.55 31.40
N SER A 19 17.47 -3.53 30.69
CA SER A 19 16.87 -2.19 30.68
C SER A 19 15.66 -2.07 29.74
N GLY A 20 15.28 -3.13 29.03
CA GLY A 20 14.21 -3.12 28.04
C GLY A 20 12.94 -3.83 28.52
N CYS A 21 12.19 -3.22 29.44
CA CYS A 21 10.73 -3.39 29.56
C CYS A 21 10.19 -2.48 30.67
N SER A 22 9.79 -1.26 30.30
CA SER A 22 8.84 -0.50 31.11
C SER A 22 7.46 -1.12 30.91
N LYS A 23 6.81 -1.61 31.97
CA LYS A 23 5.38 -1.90 31.90
C LYS A 23 4.66 -0.57 31.97
N ASP A 24 4.01 -0.17 30.88
CA ASP A 24 3.03 0.90 30.95
C ASP A 24 1.92 0.46 31.91
N ILE A 25 1.58 1.34 32.85
CA ILE A 25 0.51 1.09 33.80
C ILE A 25 -0.79 1.26 33.02
N ASP A 26 -1.61 0.21 32.96
CA ASP A 26 -2.92 0.31 32.32
C ASP A 26 -3.79 1.29 33.10
N GLU A 27 -4.02 2.45 32.49
CA GLU A 27 -4.94 3.45 32.99
C GLU A 27 -6.33 3.22 32.37
N TYR A 28 -7.38 3.42 33.16
CA TYR A 28 -8.76 3.26 32.71
C TYR A 28 -9.65 4.35 33.31
N ASN A 29 -10.82 4.57 32.72
CA ASN A 29 -11.89 5.44 33.24
C ASN A 29 -11.41 6.88 33.46
N LYS A 30 -10.70 7.42 32.46
CA LYS A 30 -10.24 8.81 32.46
C LYS A 30 -11.17 9.65 31.59
N PRO A 31 -11.30 10.96 31.83
CA PRO A 31 -12.15 11.81 30.99
C PRO A 31 -11.60 11.88 29.56
N ALA A 32 -12.47 12.09 28.57
CA ALA A 32 -12.07 12.17 27.15
C ALA A 32 -10.89 13.11 26.89
N ILE A 33 -10.87 14.27 27.55
CA ILE A 33 -9.78 15.26 27.40
C ILE A 33 -8.42 14.73 27.86
N TYR A 34 -8.40 13.82 28.84
CA TYR A 34 -7.17 13.19 29.31
C TYR A 34 -6.56 12.30 28.21
N TRP A 35 -7.38 11.41 27.64
CA TRP A 35 -6.96 10.54 26.55
C TRP A 35 -6.50 11.31 25.33
N TYR A 36 -7.27 12.33 24.93
CA TYR A 36 -6.88 13.24 23.86
C TYR A 36 -5.53 13.91 24.14
N SER A 37 -5.34 14.48 25.35
CA SER A 37 -4.08 15.15 25.71
C SER A 37 -2.90 14.19 25.68
N LYS A 38 -3.08 12.94 26.13
CA LYS A 38 -2.06 11.90 26.11
C LYS A 38 -1.73 11.44 24.69
N MET A 39 -2.73 11.28 23.83
CA MET A 39 -2.54 11.04 22.41
C MET A 39 -1.67 12.14 21.78
N ILE A 40 -2.01 13.42 21.97
CA ILE A 40 -1.22 14.55 21.45
C ILE A 40 0.20 14.56 22.03
N GLU A 41 0.37 14.31 23.33
CA GLU A 41 1.67 14.21 23.98
C GLU A 41 2.53 13.11 23.34
N SER A 42 1.97 11.93 23.07
CA SER A 42 2.67 10.82 22.41
C SER A 42 3.04 11.15 20.96
N ILE A 43 2.13 11.73 20.19
CA ILE A 43 2.42 12.21 18.81
C ILE A 43 3.57 13.21 18.82
N SER A 44 3.60 14.15 19.77
CA SER A 44 4.67 15.15 19.87
C SER A 44 6.04 14.53 20.16
N LYS A 45 6.07 13.33 20.75
CA LYS A 45 7.27 12.53 21.01
C LYS A 45 7.57 11.53 19.88
N ASN A 46 6.79 11.56 18.80
CA ASN A 46 6.83 10.61 17.69
C ASN A 46 6.62 9.15 18.12
N ASP A 47 5.85 8.93 19.19
CA ASP A 47 5.50 7.61 19.68
C ASP A 47 4.07 7.28 19.25
N LEU A 48 3.94 6.81 18.01
CA LEU A 48 2.63 6.55 17.40
C LEU A 48 1.93 5.34 17.99
N ASP A 49 2.67 4.29 18.37
CA ASP A 49 2.10 3.12 19.05
C ASP A 49 1.36 3.52 20.35
N ARG A 50 1.97 4.40 21.17
CA ARG A 50 1.27 4.92 22.35
C ARG A 50 0.14 5.88 22.00
N ALA A 51 0.28 6.67 20.93
CA ALA A 51 -0.81 7.53 20.46
C ALA A 51 -2.04 6.70 20.03
N ASP A 52 -1.84 5.61 19.30
CA ASP A 52 -2.87 4.65 18.87
C ASP A 52 -3.59 4.03 20.07
N ASN A 53 -2.84 3.64 21.10
CA ASN A 53 -3.41 3.13 22.34
C ASN A 53 -4.30 4.17 23.04
N TYR A 54 -3.82 5.42 23.18
CA TYR A 54 -4.62 6.48 23.79
C TYR A 54 -5.83 6.89 22.95
N TYR A 55 -5.71 6.89 21.61
CA TYR A 55 -6.84 7.09 20.71
C TYR A 55 -7.87 5.97 20.86
N SER A 56 -7.43 4.71 20.96
CA SER A 56 -8.31 3.55 21.19
C SER A 56 -9.05 3.66 22.52
N SER A 57 -8.38 4.12 23.59
CA SER A 57 -9.02 4.41 24.88
C SER A 57 -10.04 5.55 24.77
N LEU A 58 -9.71 6.64 24.05
CA LEU A 58 -10.66 7.73 23.77
C LEU A 58 -11.91 7.22 23.04
N GLN A 59 -11.72 6.42 21.99
CA GLN A 59 -12.80 5.93 21.14
C GLN A 59 -13.70 4.91 21.85
N SER A 60 -13.12 4.01 22.64
CA SER A 60 -13.85 2.95 23.34
C SER A 60 -14.58 3.45 24.59
N GLU A 61 -13.95 4.33 25.40
CA GLU A 61 -14.57 4.87 26.61
C GLU A 61 -15.53 6.04 26.31
N HIS A 62 -15.27 6.81 25.24
CA HIS A 62 -16.01 8.05 24.94
C HIS A 62 -16.43 8.14 23.46
N ILE A 63 -17.15 7.13 22.96
CA ILE A 63 -17.56 7.01 21.53
C ILE A 63 -18.32 8.22 20.95
N GLY A 64 -19.00 9.01 21.80
CA GLY A 64 -19.73 10.23 21.43
C GLY A 64 -18.98 11.53 21.73
N SER A 65 -17.68 11.46 22.03
CA SER A 65 -16.88 12.64 22.36
C SER A 65 -16.77 13.60 21.16
N PRO A 66 -16.96 14.92 21.36
CA PRO A 66 -16.75 15.91 20.31
C PRO A 66 -15.27 16.05 19.90
N LEU A 67 -14.35 15.44 20.66
CA LEU A 67 -12.92 15.43 20.34
C LEU A 67 -12.54 14.38 19.29
N LEU A 68 -13.41 13.38 19.04
CA LEU A 68 -13.08 12.29 18.13
C LEU A 68 -12.85 12.72 16.68
N PRO A 69 -13.66 13.59 16.06
CA PRO A 69 -13.40 14.06 14.69
C PRO A 69 -11.98 14.61 14.52
N GLU A 70 -11.57 15.52 15.43
CA GLU A 70 -10.26 16.14 15.39
C GLU A 70 -9.15 15.13 15.72
N ALA A 71 -9.36 14.28 16.73
CA ALA A 71 -8.40 13.24 17.11
C ALA A 71 -8.11 12.28 15.95
N THR A 72 -9.15 11.78 15.29
CA THR A 72 -9.02 10.87 14.14
C THR A 72 -8.27 11.53 12.99
N PHE A 73 -8.56 12.80 12.69
CA PHE A 73 -7.87 13.53 11.64
C PHE A 73 -6.40 13.79 11.99
N ILE A 74 -6.10 14.13 13.25
CA ILE A 74 -4.72 14.27 13.74
C ILE A 74 -3.95 12.96 13.63
N MET A 75 -4.55 11.82 14.00
CA MET A 75 -3.93 10.49 13.84
C MET A 75 -3.58 10.23 12.37
N ALA A 76 -4.54 10.46 11.46
CA ALA A 76 -4.29 10.34 10.03
C ALA A 76 -3.09 11.17 9.55
N LEU A 77 -2.99 12.44 9.99
CA LEU A 77 -1.87 13.31 9.64
C LEU A 77 -0.55 12.86 10.28
N ALA A 78 -0.57 12.37 11.52
CA ALA A 78 0.61 11.88 12.22
C ALA A 78 1.21 10.63 11.54
N HIS A 79 0.36 9.67 11.16
CA HIS A 79 0.78 8.50 10.38
C HIS A 79 1.24 8.89 8.97
N MET A 80 0.55 9.82 8.31
CA MET A 80 0.99 10.36 7.01
C MET A 80 2.39 10.99 7.11
N TYR A 81 2.65 11.76 8.16
CA TYR A 81 3.95 12.41 8.39
C TYR A 81 5.07 11.40 8.65
N ASN A 82 4.75 10.27 9.30
CA ASN A 82 5.69 9.17 9.56
C ASN A 82 5.76 8.13 8.41
N GLU A 83 5.17 8.44 7.25
CA GLU A 83 5.13 7.56 6.08
C GLU A 83 4.39 6.24 6.29
N GLU A 84 3.57 6.15 7.34
CA GLU A 84 2.70 5.02 7.67
C GLU A 84 1.38 5.13 6.90
N TYR A 85 1.49 5.21 5.58
CA TYR A 85 0.40 5.60 4.69
C TYR A 85 -0.83 4.69 4.73
N LEU A 86 -0.66 3.41 5.06
CA LEU A 86 -1.80 2.49 5.23
C LEU A 86 -2.61 2.82 6.49
N LEU A 87 -1.95 3.20 7.58
CA LEU A 87 -2.62 3.67 8.81
C LEU A 87 -3.25 5.04 8.59
N ALA A 88 -2.57 5.93 7.85
CA ALA A 88 -3.16 7.21 7.45
C ALA A 88 -4.46 7.02 6.64
N ASP A 89 -4.46 6.14 5.64
CA ASP A 89 -5.66 5.80 4.84
C ASP A 89 -6.77 5.20 5.72
N HIS A 90 -6.41 4.33 6.67
CA HIS A 90 -7.34 3.76 7.64
C HIS A 90 -8.05 4.85 8.47
N TYR A 91 -7.30 5.74 9.12
CA TYR A 91 -7.88 6.81 9.93
C TYR A 91 -8.70 7.80 9.10
N LEU A 92 -8.29 8.10 7.88
CA LEU A 92 -9.07 8.96 6.98
C LEU A 92 -10.36 8.28 6.52
N ASP A 93 -10.37 6.97 6.29
CA ASP A 93 -11.60 6.24 6.00
C ASP A 93 -12.56 6.27 7.19
N GLU A 94 -12.05 6.06 8.41
CA GLU A 94 -12.85 6.22 9.63
C GLU A 94 -13.45 7.63 9.74
N TYR A 95 -12.64 8.67 9.49
CA TYR A 95 -13.06 10.06 9.53
C TYR A 95 -14.18 10.33 8.52
N VAL A 96 -14.00 9.94 7.25
CA VAL A 96 -15.00 10.13 6.19
C VAL A 96 -16.30 9.40 6.53
N ARG A 97 -16.23 8.19 7.11
CA ARG A 97 -17.42 7.40 7.43
C ARG A 97 -18.20 7.93 8.63
N ARG A 98 -17.53 8.55 9.60
CA ARG A 98 -18.12 8.87 10.91
C ARG A 98 -18.33 10.35 11.18
N PHE A 99 -17.47 11.22 10.63
CA PHE A 99 -17.34 12.59 11.09
C PHE A 99 -17.36 13.65 9.98
N ALA A 100 -17.15 13.26 8.72
CA ALA A 100 -17.16 14.19 7.59
C ALA A 100 -18.58 14.58 7.18
N ASP A 101 -19.24 15.36 8.04
CA ASP A 101 -20.63 15.81 7.84
C ASP A 101 -20.75 16.93 6.79
N ASP A 102 -19.71 17.78 6.68
CA ASP A 102 -19.66 18.83 5.67
C ASP A 102 -18.85 18.43 4.43
N ALA A 103 -19.25 18.98 3.28
CA ALA A 103 -18.66 18.64 1.99
C ALA A 103 -17.18 19.03 1.88
N SER A 104 -16.74 20.09 2.58
CA SER A 104 -15.36 20.56 2.51
C SER A 104 -14.40 19.62 3.22
N ASN A 105 -14.73 19.21 4.44
CA ASN A 105 -13.93 18.26 5.20
C ASN A 105 -13.91 16.88 4.55
N LYS A 106 -15.04 16.48 3.96
CA LYS A 106 -15.10 15.23 3.18
C LYS A 106 -14.19 15.27 1.95
N GLU A 107 -14.21 16.38 1.20
CA GLU A 107 -13.33 16.59 0.05
C GLU A 107 -11.86 16.50 0.47
N GLU A 108 -11.44 17.23 1.50
CA GLU A 108 -10.05 17.21 2.00
C GLU A 108 -9.64 15.79 2.43
N ALA A 109 -10.48 15.10 3.19
CA ALA A 109 -10.18 13.75 3.66
C ALA A 109 -10.08 12.75 2.50
N GLU A 110 -10.99 12.79 1.52
CA GLU A 110 -10.93 11.93 0.32
C GLU A 110 -9.69 12.23 -0.54
N PHE A 111 -9.27 13.50 -0.65
CA PHE A 111 -8.01 13.87 -1.27
C PHE A 111 -6.81 13.24 -0.53
N LEU A 112 -6.77 13.37 0.80
CA LEU A 112 -5.69 12.81 1.61
C LEU A 112 -5.64 11.29 1.53
N LYS A 113 -6.78 10.59 1.41
CA LYS A 113 -6.83 9.13 1.19
C LYS A 113 -6.15 8.73 -0.11
N ILE A 114 -6.52 9.40 -1.21
CA ILE A 114 -5.90 9.16 -2.52
C ILE A 114 -4.39 9.41 -2.44
N LYS A 115 -3.98 10.45 -1.74
CA LYS A 115 -2.56 10.77 -1.52
C LYS A 115 -1.87 9.67 -0.69
N ALA A 116 -2.47 9.20 0.41
CA ALA A 116 -1.93 8.13 1.24
C ALA A 116 -1.75 6.85 0.43
N LYS A 117 -2.80 6.39 -0.28
CA LYS A 117 -2.75 5.22 -1.17
C LYS A 117 -1.71 5.36 -2.28
N TYR A 118 -1.54 6.56 -2.83
CA TYR A 118 -0.51 6.80 -3.82
C TYR A 118 0.91 6.67 -3.24
N LEU A 119 1.13 7.19 -2.03
CA LEU A 119 2.43 7.16 -1.37
C LEU A 119 2.76 5.78 -0.78
N SER A 120 1.75 4.97 -0.43
CA SER A 120 1.92 3.58 0.02
C SER A 120 2.34 2.61 -1.11
N LEU A 121 2.52 3.09 -2.34
CA LEU A 121 3.00 2.33 -3.50
C LEU A 121 4.50 2.60 -3.77
N PRO A 122 5.44 2.15 -2.92
CA PRO A 122 6.88 2.38 -3.14
C PRO A 122 7.38 1.67 -4.42
N ASN A 123 6.69 0.60 -4.83
CA ASN A 123 6.96 -0.13 -6.07
C ASN A 123 5.65 -0.51 -6.77
N PRO A 124 5.21 0.27 -7.77
CA PRO A 124 3.96 0.01 -8.48
C PRO A 124 3.89 -1.34 -9.22
N ARG A 125 5.00 -2.08 -9.28
CA ARG A 125 5.04 -3.43 -9.86
C ARG A 125 4.48 -4.52 -8.95
N ARG A 126 4.17 -4.22 -7.68
CA ARG A 126 3.98 -5.25 -6.64
C ARG A 126 2.55 -5.35 -6.11
N ASP A 127 1.76 -4.28 -6.17
CA ASP A 127 0.40 -4.27 -5.63
C ASP A 127 -0.60 -3.79 -6.68
N GLN A 128 -1.14 -4.76 -7.43
CA GLN A 128 -2.13 -4.46 -8.47
C GLN A 128 -3.45 -3.96 -7.88
N ALA A 129 -3.88 -4.52 -6.74
CA ALA A 129 -5.15 -4.20 -6.12
C ALA A 129 -5.16 -2.74 -5.64
N LEU A 130 -4.10 -2.34 -4.92
CA LEU A 130 -3.99 -0.98 -4.39
C LEU A 130 -3.91 0.09 -5.50
N ILE A 131 -3.25 -0.22 -6.63
CA ILE A 131 -3.25 0.67 -7.80
C ILE A 131 -4.65 0.83 -8.38
N ASP A 132 -5.38 -0.27 -8.53
CA ASP A 132 -6.72 -0.25 -9.10
C ASP A 132 -7.71 0.50 -8.21
N GLU A 133 -7.62 0.32 -6.89
CA GLU A 133 -8.37 1.09 -5.89
C GLU A 133 -8.03 2.58 -5.96
N ALA A 134 -6.74 2.95 -5.94
CA ALA A 134 -6.33 4.35 -5.99
C ALA A 134 -6.76 5.04 -7.29
N ILE A 135 -6.75 4.34 -8.43
CA ILE A 135 -7.28 4.85 -9.70
C ILE A 135 -8.80 5.08 -9.61
N ALA A 136 -9.53 4.12 -9.05
CA ALA A 136 -10.99 4.22 -8.91
C ALA A 136 -11.38 5.42 -8.04
N GLU A 137 -10.72 5.58 -6.89
CA GLU A 137 -10.92 6.70 -5.97
C GLU A 137 -10.55 8.04 -6.60
N ALA A 138 -9.39 8.15 -7.25
CA ALA A 138 -8.98 9.38 -7.92
C ALA A 138 -9.96 9.81 -9.02
N ARG A 139 -10.50 8.85 -9.79
CA ARG A 139 -11.56 9.15 -10.78
C ARG A 139 -12.86 9.56 -10.10
N SER A 140 -13.21 8.92 -8.98
CA SER A 140 -14.39 9.26 -8.19
C SER A 140 -14.31 10.69 -7.68
N PHE A 141 -13.19 11.05 -7.06
CA PHE A 141 -12.91 12.40 -6.58
C PHE A 141 -13.07 13.44 -7.68
N LYS A 142 -12.45 13.24 -8.85
CA LYS A 142 -12.58 14.18 -9.97
C LYS A 142 -14.01 14.35 -10.48
N ARG A 143 -14.86 13.32 -10.37
CA ARG A 143 -16.28 13.42 -10.74
C ARG A 143 -17.10 14.16 -9.68
N HIS A 144 -16.81 13.92 -8.40
CA HIS A 144 -17.54 14.53 -7.29
C HIS A 144 -17.13 15.99 -7.06
N TYR A 145 -15.85 16.32 -7.24
CA TYR A 145 -15.29 17.65 -6.98
C TYR A 145 -14.58 18.24 -8.21
N PRO A 146 -15.30 18.52 -9.31
CA PRO A 146 -14.71 19.04 -10.54
C PRO A 146 -14.04 20.41 -10.38
N ASN A 147 -14.42 21.19 -9.35
CA ASN A 147 -13.89 22.52 -9.06
C ASN A 147 -12.99 22.53 -7.79
N SER A 148 -12.56 21.36 -7.32
CA SER A 148 -11.69 21.23 -6.15
C SER A 148 -10.36 21.96 -6.36
N ILE A 149 -9.83 22.55 -5.28
CA ILE A 149 -8.46 23.07 -5.27
C ILE A 149 -7.42 21.95 -5.46
N HIS A 150 -7.78 20.71 -5.10
CA HIS A 150 -6.93 19.52 -5.20
C HIS A 150 -7.04 18.82 -6.56
N TYR A 151 -7.95 19.26 -7.44
CA TYR A 151 -8.27 18.57 -8.70
C TYR A 151 -7.02 18.24 -9.52
N TYR A 152 -6.15 19.24 -9.75
CA TYR A 152 -4.94 19.06 -10.56
C TYR A 152 -3.88 18.18 -9.89
N VAL A 153 -3.83 18.18 -8.56
CA VAL A 153 -2.95 17.28 -7.79
C VAL A 153 -3.43 15.84 -7.95
N VAL A 154 -4.74 15.61 -7.78
CA VAL A 154 -5.36 14.30 -7.99
C VAL A 154 -5.23 13.84 -9.44
N ASP A 155 -5.35 14.74 -10.41
CA ASP A 155 -5.14 14.42 -11.82
C ASP A 155 -3.70 13.98 -12.12
N THR A 156 -2.73 14.62 -11.48
CA THR A 156 -1.32 14.22 -11.57
C THR A 156 -1.10 12.84 -10.96
N ILE A 157 -1.67 12.58 -9.78
CA ILE A 157 -1.62 11.26 -9.12
C ILE A 157 -2.25 10.20 -10.02
N LEU A 158 -3.45 10.45 -10.53
CA LEU A 158 -4.17 9.56 -11.44
C LEU A 158 -3.34 9.23 -12.68
N THR A 159 -2.74 10.24 -13.31
CA THR A 159 -1.87 10.04 -14.48
C THR A 159 -0.70 9.13 -14.14
N ARG A 160 -0.03 9.35 -13.00
CA ARG A 160 1.11 8.53 -12.55
C ARG A 160 0.69 7.09 -12.23
N LEU A 161 -0.48 6.90 -11.64
CA LEU A 161 -1.06 5.57 -11.39
C LEU A 161 -1.38 4.83 -12.69
N LEU A 162 -1.93 5.52 -13.70
CA LEU A 162 -2.25 4.93 -15.00
C LEU A 162 -0.99 4.50 -15.77
N LEU A 163 0.05 5.35 -15.75
CA LEU A 163 1.37 5.00 -16.30
C LEU A 163 1.95 3.78 -15.58
N SER A 164 1.85 3.76 -14.25
CA SER A 164 2.33 2.65 -13.43
C SER A 164 1.59 1.35 -13.72
N LYS A 165 0.26 1.41 -13.87
CA LYS A 165 -0.58 0.28 -14.24
C LYS A 165 -0.21 -0.29 -15.60
N ALA A 166 0.02 0.56 -16.60
CA ALA A 166 0.42 0.10 -17.93
C ALA A 166 1.77 -0.62 -17.90
N VAL A 167 2.74 -0.10 -17.15
CA VAL A 167 4.05 -0.76 -16.95
C VAL A 167 3.90 -2.10 -16.24
N LEU A 168 3.03 -2.18 -15.23
CA LEU A 168 2.71 -3.43 -14.53
C LEU A 168 2.07 -4.45 -15.47
N ASP A 169 1.03 -4.07 -16.21
CA ASP A 169 0.33 -4.96 -17.14
C ASP A 169 1.28 -5.48 -18.25
N GLU A 170 2.20 -4.63 -18.73
CA GLU A 170 3.25 -5.03 -19.67
C GLU A 170 4.23 -6.04 -19.07
N ALA A 171 4.67 -5.81 -17.83
CA ALA A 171 5.56 -6.73 -17.11
C ALA A 171 4.87 -8.09 -16.87
N ILE A 172 3.58 -8.10 -16.55
CA ILE A 172 2.78 -9.32 -16.40
C ILE A 172 2.66 -10.05 -17.75
N ALA A 173 2.39 -9.34 -18.85
CA ALA A 173 2.37 -9.94 -20.18
C ALA A 173 3.72 -10.58 -20.56
N SER A 174 4.83 -9.89 -20.27
CA SER A 174 6.19 -10.40 -20.49
C SER A 174 6.48 -11.65 -19.65
N LEU A 175 6.05 -11.67 -18.38
CA LEU A 175 6.14 -12.86 -17.53
C LEU A 175 5.39 -14.04 -18.14
N TYR A 176 4.13 -13.84 -18.55
CA TYR A 176 3.33 -14.92 -19.15
C TYR A 176 3.91 -15.46 -20.46
N LYS A 177 4.58 -14.63 -21.26
CA LYS A 177 5.32 -15.12 -22.44
C LYS A 177 6.47 -16.05 -22.06
N ARG A 178 7.21 -15.73 -20.99
CA ARG A 178 8.37 -16.52 -20.56
C ARG A 178 8.00 -17.87 -19.97
N ILE A 179 6.87 -17.95 -19.27
CA ILE A 179 6.36 -19.21 -18.70
C ILE A 179 5.42 -19.95 -19.67
N ASP A 180 5.50 -19.64 -20.97
CA ASP A 180 4.73 -20.26 -22.06
C ASP A 180 3.20 -20.30 -21.84
N LYS A 181 2.63 -19.18 -21.38
CA LYS A 181 1.17 -18.99 -21.19
C LYS A 181 0.62 -17.92 -22.15
N PRO A 182 0.50 -18.22 -23.46
CA PRO A 182 0.18 -17.23 -24.49
C PRO A 182 -1.23 -16.63 -24.37
N LYS A 183 -2.22 -17.38 -23.87
CA LYS A 183 -3.59 -16.86 -23.63
C LYS A 183 -3.58 -15.73 -22.60
N ALA A 184 -2.87 -15.93 -21.48
CA ALA A 184 -2.74 -14.94 -20.42
C ALA A 184 -1.90 -13.73 -20.86
N ALA A 185 -0.82 -13.96 -21.61
CA ALA A 185 -0.03 -12.87 -22.19
C ALA A 185 -0.89 -11.97 -23.11
N LYS A 186 -1.68 -12.56 -24.01
CA LYS A 186 -2.60 -11.81 -24.88
C LYS A 186 -3.66 -11.06 -24.10
N PHE A 187 -4.20 -11.64 -23.02
CA PHE A 187 -5.16 -10.95 -22.15
C PHE A 187 -4.59 -9.63 -21.61
N TYR A 188 -3.39 -9.67 -21.01
CA TYR A 188 -2.75 -8.46 -20.48
C TYR A 188 -2.32 -7.47 -21.59
N GLN A 189 -1.90 -7.96 -22.76
CA GLN A 189 -1.61 -7.10 -23.92
C GLN A 189 -2.86 -6.41 -24.49
N SER A 190 -4.02 -7.05 -24.36
CA SER A 190 -5.28 -6.52 -24.83
C SER A 190 -5.88 -5.47 -23.90
N LYS A 191 -5.33 -5.31 -22.67
CA LYS A 191 -5.73 -4.22 -21.78
C LYS A 191 -5.34 -2.90 -22.43
N ILE A 192 -6.34 -2.22 -22.96
CA ILE A 192 -6.16 -0.98 -23.70
C ILE A 192 -5.76 0.10 -22.69
N PRO A 193 -4.56 0.68 -22.83
CA PRO A 193 -4.17 1.75 -21.96
C PRO A 193 -4.92 3.03 -22.37
N GLU A 194 -4.94 4.04 -21.50
CA GLU A 194 -5.75 5.26 -21.73
C GLU A 194 -5.46 5.92 -23.09
N LYS A 195 -6.52 6.15 -23.88
CA LYS A 195 -6.40 6.63 -25.28
C LYS A 195 -5.82 8.04 -25.40
N TRP A 196 -5.98 8.86 -24.37
CA TRP A 196 -5.48 10.24 -24.35
C TRP A 196 -3.98 10.30 -24.00
N ILE A 197 -3.39 9.21 -23.52
CA ILE A 197 -1.95 9.11 -23.28
C ILE A 197 -1.26 8.69 -24.57
N ASP A 198 -0.32 9.51 -25.04
CA ASP A 198 0.57 9.13 -26.12
C ASP A 198 1.66 8.18 -25.60
N TRP A 199 1.38 6.88 -25.68
CA TRP A 199 2.27 5.81 -25.21
C TRP A 199 3.61 5.77 -25.94
N SER A 200 3.71 6.34 -27.14
CA SER A 200 4.99 6.44 -27.86
C SER A 200 5.98 7.39 -27.18
N ARG A 201 5.47 8.32 -26.38
CA ARG A 201 6.27 9.32 -25.65
C ARG A 201 6.56 8.91 -24.20
N VAL A 202 5.91 7.87 -23.70
CA VAL A 202 6.10 7.37 -22.33
C VAL A 202 7.42 6.60 -22.25
N LYS A 203 8.35 7.11 -21.43
CA LYS A 203 9.59 6.39 -21.10
C LYS A 203 9.40 5.59 -19.82
N ARG A 204 9.90 4.35 -19.79
CA ARG A 204 9.95 3.56 -18.56
C ARG A 204 10.87 4.21 -17.53
N ALA A 205 10.54 4.02 -16.25
CA ALA A 205 11.42 4.40 -15.15
C ALA A 205 12.72 3.58 -15.21
N GLN A 206 13.86 4.25 -15.14
CA GLN A 206 15.16 3.58 -15.08
C GLN A 206 15.31 2.92 -13.71
N THR A 207 15.57 1.62 -13.70
CA THR A 207 15.88 0.90 -12.46
C THR A 207 17.38 1.04 -12.21
N PRO A 208 17.83 1.47 -11.02
CA PRO A 208 19.25 1.49 -10.71
C PRO A 208 19.84 0.07 -10.80
N TRP A 209 21.07 -0.05 -11.31
CA TRP A 209 21.74 -1.35 -11.55
C TRP A 209 21.74 -2.28 -10.33
N TYR A 210 21.87 -1.73 -9.12
CA TYR A 210 21.88 -2.52 -7.88
C TYR A 210 20.50 -3.09 -7.53
N ARG A 211 19.40 -2.42 -7.93
CA ARG A 211 18.03 -2.95 -7.77
C ARG A 211 17.69 -3.92 -8.89
N GLU A 212 18.20 -3.66 -10.09
CA GLU A 212 18.02 -4.51 -11.28
C GLU A 212 18.49 -5.95 -11.04
N TRP A 213 19.55 -6.14 -10.23
CA TRP A 213 20.00 -7.46 -9.78
C TRP A 213 18.87 -8.26 -9.10
N PHE A 214 18.11 -7.64 -8.19
CA PHE A 214 17.10 -8.32 -7.38
C PHE A 214 15.69 -8.27 -7.98
N GLU A 215 15.32 -7.15 -8.59
CA GLU A 215 13.98 -6.87 -9.10
C GLU A 215 13.83 -7.20 -10.60
N GLY A 216 14.96 -7.38 -11.30
CA GLY A 216 15.02 -7.44 -12.75
C GLY A 216 14.76 -6.07 -13.40
N ASP A 217 15.19 -5.96 -14.65
CA ASP A 217 14.89 -4.84 -15.57
C ASP A 217 13.50 -4.93 -16.20
N GLY A 218 12.69 -5.90 -15.76
CA GLY A 218 11.46 -6.32 -16.43
C GLY A 218 11.67 -7.50 -17.40
N THR A 219 12.90 -8.02 -17.51
CA THR A 219 13.25 -9.28 -18.18
C THR A 219 13.67 -10.35 -17.16
N SER A 220 14.31 -11.43 -17.61
CA SER A 220 14.65 -12.58 -16.75
C SER A 220 15.84 -12.25 -15.85
N SER A 221 15.74 -12.58 -14.57
CA SER A 221 16.88 -12.48 -13.66
C SER A 221 18.05 -13.34 -14.14
N TRP A 222 19.29 -12.94 -13.83
CA TRP A 222 20.49 -13.67 -14.23
C TRP A 222 20.53 -15.12 -13.74
N TYR A 223 19.83 -15.45 -12.64
CA TYR A 223 19.70 -16.80 -12.09
C TYR A 223 18.47 -17.56 -12.61
N ALA A 224 17.71 -17.03 -13.58
CA ALA A 224 16.51 -17.69 -14.10
C ALA A 224 16.79 -19.11 -14.61
N PHE A 225 17.99 -19.36 -15.15
CA PHE A 225 18.44 -20.69 -15.60
C PHE A 225 18.70 -21.68 -14.44
N LEU A 226 18.89 -21.19 -13.21
CA LEU A 226 19.11 -22.00 -12.01
C LEU A 226 17.81 -22.35 -11.30
N ILE A 227 16.71 -21.65 -11.59
CA ILE A 227 15.40 -21.96 -11.04
C ILE A 227 14.94 -23.25 -11.72
N PRO A 228 14.80 -24.37 -10.98
CA PRO A 228 14.25 -25.59 -11.56
C PRO A 228 12.86 -25.26 -12.10
N ASP A 229 12.48 -25.86 -13.23
CA ASP A 229 11.15 -25.69 -13.80
C ASP A 229 10.10 -26.32 -12.88
N THR A 230 9.74 -25.61 -11.81
CA THR A 230 8.71 -26.02 -10.88
C THR A 230 7.40 -25.69 -11.56
N GLN A 231 6.80 -26.67 -12.24
CA GLN A 231 5.40 -26.56 -12.62
C GLN A 231 4.61 -26.21 -11.35
N SER A 232 4.06 -25.00 -11.29
CA SER A 232 3.25 -24.57 -10.16
C SER A 232 2.11 -25.58 -9.96
N VAL A 233 1.78 -25.91 -8.71
CA VAL A 233 0.69 -26.86 -8.42
C VAL A 233 -0.64 -26.36 -9.00
N VAL A 234 -0.79 -25.03 -9.14
CA VAL A 234 -1.92 -24.35 -9.77
C VAL A 234 -1.98 -24.57 -11.29
N SER A 235 -0.83 -24.70 -11.98
CA SER A 235 -0.77 -25.05 -13.40
C SER A 235 -0.93 -26.55 -13.69
N ARG A 236 -0.91 -27.42 -12.67
CA ARG A 236 -1.26 -28.84 -12.87
C ARG A 236 -2.73 -29.04 -13.24
N ASN A 237 -3.60 -28.08 -12.86
CA ASN A 237 -5.04 -28.12 -13.15
C ASN A 237 -5.46 -27.24 -14.33
N SER A 238 -4.55 -26.54 -15.02
CA SER A 238 -4.92 -25.93 -16.29
C SER A 238 -5.10 -27.05 -17.30
N ILE A 239 -6.36 -27.33 -17.66
CA ILE A 239 -6.74 -28.21 -18.77
C ILE A 239 -5.78 -27.90 -19.93
N GLN A 240 -4.90 -28.85 -20.25
CA GLN A 240 -4.22 -28.82 -21.54
C GLN A 240 -5.36 -28.81 -22.54
N ASP A 241 -5.44 -27.76 -23.38
CA ASP A 241 -6.37 -27.74 -24.50
C ASP A 241 -5.98 -28.88 -25.44
N ILE A 242 -6.43 -30.08 -25.12
CA ILE A 242 -6.51 -31.20 -26.03
C ILE A 242 -7.38 -30.68 -27.16
N ASN A 243 -6.88 -30.76 -28.39
CA ASN A 243 -7.55 -30.34 -29.61
C ASN A 243 -8.91 -31.04 -29.79
N ILE A 244 -9.94 -30.63 -29.06
CA ILE A 244 -11.33 -31.01 -29.29
C ILE A 244 -11.89 -30.01 -30.32
N THR A 245 -11.32 -30.02 -31.53
CA THR A 245 -11.91 -29.30 -32.69
C THR A 245 -11.74 -30.06 -34.00
N LYS A 246 -11.38 -31.36 -33.97
CA LYS A 246 -11.22 -32.15 -35.22
C LYS A 246 -12.01 -33.45 -35.33
N GLU A 247 -12.79 -33.88 -34.34
CA GLU A 247 -13.53 -35.16 -34.43
C GLU A 247 -15.07 -35.04 -34.39
N VAL A 248 -15.65 -33.85 -34.27
CA VAL A 248 -17.13 -33.69 -34.15
C VAL A 248 -17.81 -33.30 -35.48
N TYR A 249 -17.07 -33.14 -36.58
CA TYR A 249 -17.64 -32.74 -37.89
C TYR A 249 -17.54 -33.80 -39.00
N ASP A 250 -17.11 -35.04 -38.72
CA ASP A 250 -16.96 -36.08 -39.75
C ASP A 250 -17.88 -37.32 -39.58
N GLU A 251 -18.85 -37.28 -38.65
CA GLU A 251 -19.81 -38.39 -38.45
C GLU A 251 -21.27 -38.06 -38.80
N THR A 252 -21.52 -36.99 -39.57
CA THR A 252 -22.85 -36.76 -40.15
C THR A 252 -22.76 -36.48 -41.65
N LYS A 253 -22.57 -37.56 -42.41
CA LYS A 253 -22.95 -37.63 -43.83
C LYS A 253 -23.55 -38.99 -44.15
#